data_AF-A0A7X8HZC1-F1
#
_entry.id   AF-A0A7X8HZC1-F1
#
_cell.length_a   1.000
_cell.length_b   1.000
_cell.length_c   1.000
_cell.angle_alpha   90.00
_cell.angle_beta   90.00
_cell.angle_gamma   90.00
#
_symmetry.space_group_name_H-M   'P 1'
#
loop_
_entity.id
_entity.type
_entity.pdbx_description
1 polymer ?
#
loop_
_entity_poly.entity_id
_entity_poly.type
_entity_poly.pdbx_seq_one_letter_code
_entity_poly.pdbx_strand_id
1 'polypeptide(L)'
;MKQYLMSKIANKIIRQNLKMKESEDLLIVTEASKENIAESLASAALAQGVEPVIMYMTPRESDSGEPPHVVAEAMKAADAFLSVVEISITHSDAVKQALEAGSRGLVLTQFSEDMMYKGGMEADFEELKPVCIAVAKALEEANEIRVTSPFGTDLTFRSDGRRGNALYCIVEKGEFSTAPTVEANTTAIEGSA
;
A
#
# COMPACT_ATOMS: atom_id res chain seq x y z
N MET A 1 5.44 -11.34 20.29
CA MET A 1 4.25 -12.21 20.13
C MET A 1 4.66 -13.50 19.41
N LYS A 2 3.90 -14.61 19.39
CA LYS A 2 4.40 -15.84 18.73
C LYS A 2 4.38 -15.68 17.20
N GLN A 3 5.56 -15.59 16.56
CA GLN A 3 5.78 -15.34 15.11
C GLN A 3 4.83 -16.11 14.18
N TYR A 4 4.46 -17.34 14.54
CA TYR A 4 3.58 -18.18 13.70
C TYR A 4 2.19 -17.56 13.46
N LEU A 5 1.68 -16.71 14.36
CA LEU A 5 0.37 -16.07 14.16
C LEU A 5 0.38 -15.11 12.97
N MET A 6 1.51 -14.44 12.75
CA MET A 6 1.70 -13.47 11.67
C MET A 6 1.84 -14.13 10.29
N SER A 7 2.14 -15.43 10.26
CA SER A 7 2.39 -16.17 9.02
C SER A 7 1.21 -16.12 8.04
N LYS A 8 -0.04 -16.09 8.53
CA LYS A 8 -1.24 -16.07 7.67
C LYS A 8 -1.25 -14.82 6.79
N ILE A 9 -1.14 -13.64 7.39
CA ILE A 9 -1.17 -12.38 6.65
C ILE A 9 0.14 -12.13 5.92
N ALA A 10 1.29 -12.54 6.47
CA ALA A 10 2.56 -12.46 5.75
C ALA A 10 2.50 -13.24 4.42
N ASN A 11 2.02 -14.48 4.45
CA ASN A 11 1.82 -15.29 3.24
C ASN A 11 0.83 -14.64 2.27
N LYS A 12 -0.25 -14.06 2.78
CA LYS A 12 -1.23 -13.35 1.97
C LYS A 12 -0.62 -12.15 1.26
N ILE A 13 0.18 -11.34 1.96
CA ILE A 13 0.86 -10.17 1.40
C ILE A 13 1.76 -10.56 0.24
N ILE A 14 2.63 -11.56 0.46
CA ILE A 14 3.56 -12.02 -0.58
C ILE A 14 2.82 -12.63 -1.77
N ARG A 15 1.86 -13.52 -1.52
CA ARG A 15 1.24 -14.36 -2.56
C ARG A 15 0.09 -13.69 -3.30
N GLN A 16 -0.74 -12.93 -2.60
CA GLN A 16 -1.99 -12.37 -3.14
C GLN A 16 -1.88 -10.87 -3.39
N ASN A 17 -1.35 -10.11 -2.44
CA ASN A 17 -1.28 -8.66 -2.55
C ASN A 17 -0.18 -8.21 -3.52
N LEU A 18 1.04 -8.77 -3.37
CA LEU A 18 2.17 -8.52 -4.27
C LEU A 18 2.25 -9.48 -5.46
N LYS A 19 1.59 -10.65 -5.39
CA LYS A 19 1.65 -11.70 -6.43
C LYS A 19 3.08 -12.05 -6.85
N MET A 20 3.97 -12.19 -5.87
CA MET A 20 5.39 -12.49 -6.12
C MET A 20 5.58 -13.81 -6.88
N LYS A 21 6.61 -13.86 -7.73
CA LYS A 21 7.09 -15.05 -8.42
C LYS A 21 8.50 -15.40 -7.91
N GLU A 22 8.87 -16.68 -7.96
CA GLU A 22 10.19 -17.17 -7.51
C GLU A 22 11.39 -16.49 -8.17
N SER A 23 11.21 -15.94 -9.39
CA SER A 23 12.27 -15.25 -10.13
C SER A 23 12.39 -13.75 -9.81
N GLU A 24 11.53 -13.23 -8.93
CA GLU A 24 11.47 -11.80 -8.63
C GLU A 24 12.17 -11.48 -7.30
N ASP A 25 12.84 -10.34 -7.25
CA ASP A 25 13.51 -9.85 -6.05
C ASP A 25 12.55 -9.00 -5.18
N LEU A 26 12.51 -9.28 -3.88
CA LEU A 26 11.70 -8.53 -2.91
C LEU A 26 12.58 -7.66 -2.01
N LEU A 27 12.32 -6.35 -2.00
CA LEU A 27 12.88 -5.44 -1.00
C LEU A 27 11.89 -5.21 0.16
N ILE A 28 12.37 -5.26 1.39
CA ILE A 28 11.63 -4.87 2.59
C ILE A 28 12.36 -3.70 3.24
N VAL A 29 11.79 -2.50 3.09
CA VAL A 29 12.27 -1.29 3.76
C VAL A 29 11.58 -1.22 5.12
N THR A 30 12.37 -1.14 6.19
CA THR A 30 11.84 -1.20 7.55
C THR A 30 12.63 -0.32 8.52
N GLU A 31 12.14 -0.28 9.75
CA GLU A 31 12.72 0.42 10.89
C GLU A 31 12.87 -0.57 12.05
N ALA A 32 13.73 -0.25 13.02
CA ALA A 32 13.97 -1.13 14.18
C ALA A 32 12.67 -1.44 14.97
N SER A 33 11.72 -0.50 15.01
CA SER A 33 10.41 -0.68 15.67
C SER A 33 9.48 -1.67 14.93
N LYS A 34 9.77 -2.02 13.68
CA LYS A 34 8.95 -2.86 12.79
C LYS A 34 9.63 -4.17 12.39
N GLU A 35 10.77 -4.50 13.00
CA GLU A 35 11.59 -5.68 12.70
C GLU A 35 10.78 -6.98 12.68
N ASN A 36 9.96 -7.25 13.70
CA ASN A 36 9.16 -8.47 13.76
C ASN A 36 8.21 -8.67 12.56
N ILE A 37 7.66 -7.57 12.02
CA ILE A 37 6.79 -7.61 10.84
C ILE A 37 7.64 -7.90 9.60
N ALA A 38 8.77 -7.20 9.45
CA ALA A 38 9.71 -7.38 8.34
C ALA A 38 10.25 -8.81 8.27
N GLU A 39 10.68 -9.38 9.40
CA GLU A 39 11.15 -10.77 9.48
C GLU A 39 10.05 -11.78 9.14
N SER A 40 8.80 -11.52 9.57
CA SER A 40 7.68 -12.39 9.24
C SER A 40 7.37 -12.37 7.73
N LEU A 41 7.50 -11.21 7.08
CA LEU A 41 7.32 -11.05 5.64
C LEU A 41 8.46 -11.73 4.86
N ALA A 42 9.71 -11.53 5.28
CA ALA A 42 10.87 -12.21 4.70
C ALA A 42 10.74 -13.73 4.82
N SER A 43 10.34 -14.24 5.99
CA SER A 43 10.10 -15.67 6.19
C SER A 43 9.03 -16.23 5.24
N ALA A 44 7.96 -15.47 5.01
CA ALA A 44 6.90 -15.86 4.08
C ALA A 44 7.33 -15.80 2.60
N ALA A 45 8.24 -14.88 2.25
CA ALA A 45 8.85 -14.80 0.93
C ALA A 45 9.76 -16.01 0.66
N LEU A 46 10.67 -16.31 1.60
CA LEU A 46 11.57 -17.46 1.51
C LEU A 46 10.80 -18.79 1.39
N ALA A 47 9.71 -18.94 2.16
CA ALA A 47 8.86 -20.12 2.09
C ALA A 47 8.19 -20.32 0.70
N GLN A 48 8.17 -19.27 -0.12
CA GLN A 48 7.63 -19.27 -1.48
C GLN A 48 8.74 -19.21 -2.55
N GLY A 49 10.01 -19.38 -2.18
CA GLY A 49 11.14 -19.35 -3.12
C GLY A 49 11.50 -17.95 -3.63
N VAL A 50 11.03 -16.89 -2.97
CA VAL A 50 11.35 -15.50 -3.28
C VAL A 50 12.46 -15.05 -2.34
N GLU A 51 13.55 -14.51 -2.88
CA GLU A 51 14.67 -13.98 -2.09
C GLU A 51 14.33 -12.58 -1.55
N PRO A 52 14.25 -12.38 -0.22
CA PRO A 52 14.01 -11.07 0.36
C PRO A 52 15.30 -10.37 0.79
N VAL A 53 15.38 -9.07 0.54
CA VAL A 53 16.39 -8.17 1.11
C VAL A 53 15.72 -7.25 2.12
N ILE A 54 16.22 -7.21 3.36
CA ILE A 54 15.74 -6.26 4.38
C ILE A 54 16.72 -5.10 4.50
N MET A 55 16.22 -3.87 4.33
CA MET A 55 16.98 -2.65 4.56
C MET A 55 16.38 -1.86 5.72
N TYR A 56 17.21 -1.59 6.73
CA TYR A 56 16.84 -0.76 7.87
C TYR A 56 17.19 0.70 7.61
N MET A 57 16.26 1.60 7.93
CA MET A 57 16.51 3.03 8.02
C MET A 57 15.93 3.62 9.30
N THR A 58 16.32 4.85 9.64
CA THR A 58 15.66 5.60 10.72
C THR A 58 14.33 6.16 10.24
N PRO A 59 13.35 6.39 11.14
CA PRO A 59 12.12 7.08 10.80
C PRO A 59 12.38 8.45 10.15
N ARG A 60 11.50 8.84 9.21
CA ARG A 60 11.53 10.17 8.61
C ARG A 60 11.00 11.21 9.62
N GLU A 61 11.28 12.49 9.42
CA GLU A 61 10.78 13.54 10.34
C GLU A 61 9.33 13.95 10.05
N SER A 62 8.84 13.69 8.83
CA SER A 62 7.48 14.00 8.38
C SER A 62 7.05 13.04 7.28
N ASP A 63 5.72 12.95 7.07
CA ASP A 63 5.15 12.14 6.01
C ASP A 63 5.65 12.58 4.63
N SER A 64 5.85 11.61 3.76
CA SER A 64 6.42 11.77 2.41
C SER A 64 7.88 12.24 2.41
N GLY A 65 8.58 12.09 3.54
CA GLY A 65 10.03 12.34 3.60
C GLY A 65 10.82 11.32 2.78
N GLU A 66 11.89 11.78 2.11
CA GLU A 66 12.73 10.90 1.30
C GLU A 66 13.47 9.85 2.17
N PRO A 67 13.48 8.57 1.75
CA PRO A 67 14.38 7.59 2.32
C PRO A 67 15.84 7.91 1.94
N PRO A 68 16.84 7.32 2.61
CA PRO A 68 18.23 7.43 2.19
C PRO A 68 18.41 6.99 0.73
N HIS A 69 19.27 7.67 -0.04
CA HIS A 69 19.46 7.38 -1.48
C HIS A 69 19.75 5.90 -1.77
N VAL A 70 20.51 5.22 -0.90
CA VAL A 70 20.78 3.77 -1.03
C VAL A 70 19.51 2.92 -0.97
N VAL A 71 18.53 3.29 -0.15
CA VAL A 71 17.22 2.63 -0.07
C VAL A 71 16.43 2.95 -1.33
N ALA A 72 16.44 4.22 -1.78
CA ALA A 72 15.74 4.65 -2.99
C ALA A 72 16.22 3.89 -4.24
N GLU A 73 17.53 3.70 -4.42
CA GLU A 73 18.08 2.93 -5.54
C GLU A 73 17.72 1.45 -5.45
N ALA A 74 17.74 0.87 -4.25
CA ALA A 74 17.29 -0.51 -4.05
C ALA A 74 15.81 -0.69 -4.40
N MET A 75 14.95 0.27 -4.04
CA MET A 75 13.52 0.25 -4.38
C MET A 75 13.29 0.25 -5.90
N LYS A 76 14.13 0.95 -6.67
CA LYS A 76 14.05 0.94 -8.15
C LYS A 76 14.55 -0.36 -8.76
N ALA A 77 15.55 -0.98 -8.13
CA ALA A 77 16.19 -2.18 -8.65
C ALA A 77 15.37 -3.46 -8.40
N ALA A 78 14.55 -3.48 -7.34
CA ALA A 78 13.70 -4.61 -7.00
C ALA A 78 12.47 -4.74 -7.93
N ASP A 79 11.92 -5.95 -8.06
CA ASP A 79 10.65 -6.18 -8.75
C ASP A 79 9.44 -5.75 -7.90
N ALA A 80 9.60 -5.85 -6.58
CA ALA A 80 8.63 -5.36 -5.61
C ALA A 80 9.29 -4.85 -4.34
N PHE A 81 8.63 -3.91 -3.66
CA PHE A 81 9.02 -3.48 -2.33
C PHE A 81 7.86 -3.47 -1.32
N LEU A 82 8.20 -3.68 -0.06
CA LEU A 82 7.36 -3.47 1.11
C LEU A 82 7.92 -2.30 1.92
N SER A 83 7.10 -1.28 2.17
CA SER A 83 7.47 -0.15 3.02
C SER A 83 6.83 -0.32 4.40
N VAL A 84 7.57 -0.93 5.33
CA VAL A 84 7.12 -1.25 6.70
C VAL A 84 7.69 -0.23 7.69
N VAL A 85 7.09 0.96 7.71
CA VAL A 85 7.63 2.14 8.38
C VAL A 85 6.62 2.78 9.32
N GLU A 86 7.06 3.52 10.33
CA GLU A 86 6.16 4.30 11.17
C GLU A 86 5.72 5.61 10.50
N ILE A 87 6.63 6.30 9.81
CA ILE A 87 6.37 7.58 9.14
C ILE A 87 6.39 7.37 7.64
N SER A 88 5.35 7.85 6.96
CA SER A 88 5.10 7.50 5.56
C SER A 88 6.20 7.99 4.62
N ILE A 89 6.56 7.15 3.64
CA ILE A 89 7.35 7.55 2.47
C ILE A 89 6.53 7.44 1.16
N THR A 90 5.22 7.23 1.24
CA THR A 90 4.35 6.89 0.10
C THR A 90 4.43 7.88 -1.07
N HIS A 91 4.46 9.18 -0.78
CA HIS A 91 4.50 10.23 -1.81
C HIS A 91 5.90 10.82 -2.02
N SER A 92 6.95 10.06 -1.66
CA SER A 92 8.34 10.43 -1.97
C SER A 92 8.66 10.25 -3.46
N ASP A 93 9.66 10.98 -3.93
CA ASP A 93 10.26 10.80 -5.25
C ASP A 93 10.87 9.40 -5.37
N ALA A 94 11.41 8.83 -4.29
CA ALA A 94 11.91 7.46 -4.27
C ALA A 94 10.83 6.43 -4.66
N VAL A 95 9.63 6.51 -4.06
CA VAL A 95 8.51 5.63 -4.44
C VAL A 95 8.11 5.86 -5.89
N LYS A 96 7.91 7.12 -6.29
CA LYS A 96 7.54 7.46 -7.67
C LYS A 96 8.51 6.87 -8.69
N GLN A 97 9.81 7.06 -8.49
CA GLN A 97 10.84 6.58 -9.42
C GLN A 97 10.94 5.05 -9.42
N ALA A 98 10.71 4.38 -8.29
CA ALA A 98 10.65 2.92 -8.24
C ALA A 98 9.49 2.37 -9.09
N LEU A 99 8.32 3.01 -9.02
CA LEU A 99 7.16 2.65 -9.84
C LEU A 99 7.41 2.90 -11.33
N GLU A 100 8.03 4.03 -11.68
CA GLU A 100 8.42 4.35 -13.06
C GLU A 100 9.45 3.34 -13.62
N ALA A 101 10.34 2.81 -12.77
CA ALA A 101 11.27 1.73 -13.13
C ALA A 101 10.57 0.36 -13.27
N GLY A 102 9.32 0.26 -12.85
CA GLY A 102 8.50 -0.93 -12.95
C GLY A 102 8.45 -1.80 -11.69
N SER A 103 9.06 -1.37 -10.59
CA SER A 103 8.80 -2.00 -9.29
C SER A 103 7.33 -1.78 -8.91
N ARG A 104 6.78 -2.68 -8.11
CA ARG A 104 5.46 -2.50 -7.47
C ARG A 104 5.57 -2.45 -5.96
N GLY A 105 4.75 -1.64 -5.31
CA GLY A 105 4.93 -1.31 -3.90
C GLY A 105 3.70 -1.60 -3.04
N LEU A 106 3.88 -2.25 -1.88
CA LEU A 106 2.84 -2.26 -0.86
C LEU A 106 3.33 -1.51 0.38
N VAL A 107 2.57 -0.49 0.79
CA VAL A 107 2.95 0.40 1.88
C VAL A 107 2.20 0.03 3.15
N LEU A 108 2.96 -0.27 4.20
CA LEU A 108 2.53 -0.73 5.52
C LEU A 108 2.88 0.34 6.57
N THR A 109 2.52 1.59 6.31
CA THR A 109 2.73 2.70 7.25
C THR A 109 1.92 2.48 8.52
N GLN A 110 2.56 2.65 9.69
CA GLN A 110 1.96 2.45 11.02
C GLN A 110 1.35 1.05 11.22
N PHE A 111 1.71 0.09 10.37
CA PHE A 111 1.21 -1.27 10.46
C PHE A 111 1.68 -1.92 11.77
N SER A 112 0.76 -2.59 12.46
CA SER A 112 1.00 -3.20 13.77
C SER A 112 1.08 -4.72 13.67
N GLU A 113 1.73 -5.36 14.65
CA GLU A 113 1.76 -6.83 14.73
C GLU A 113 0.34 -7.44 14.79
N ASP A 114 -0.59 -6.75 15.46
CA ASP A 114 -1.99 -7.16 15.54
C ASP A 114 -2.64 -7.31 14.15
N MET A 115 -2.31 -6.40 13.22
CA MET A 115 -2.84 -6.42 11.86
C MET A 115 -2.27 -7.57 11.01
N MET A 116 -1.20 -8.24 11.48
CA MET A 116 -0.66 -9.45 10.84
C MET A 116 -1.47 -10.71 11.15
N TYR A 117 -2.49 -10.66 12.00
CA TYR A 117 -3.31 -11.85 12.29
C TYR A 117 -4.79 -11.58 12.56
N LYS A 118 -5.23 -10.31 12.61
CA LYS A 118 -6.64 -9.93 12.73
C LYS A 118 -6.93 -8.59 12.05
N GLY A 119 -8.20 -8.35 11.72
CA GLY A 119 -8.68 -7.05 11.26
C GLY A 119 -8.67 -6.91 9.73
N GLY A 120 -8.41 -5.70 9.23
CA GLY A 120 -8.63 -5.35 7.82
C GLY A 120 -7.87 -6.21 6.81
N MET A 121 -6.72 -6.78 7.18
CA MET A 121 -5.96 -7.67 6.28
C MET A 121 -6.62 -9.03 6.05
N GLU A 122 -7.65 -9.41 6.81
CA GLU A 122 -8.42 -10.63 6.58
C GLU A 122 -9.38 -10.54 5.40
N ALA A 123 -9.72 -9.32 4.94
CA ALA A 123 -10.66 -9.07 3.84
C ALA A 123 -10.28 -9.75 2.53
N ASP A 124 -11.24 -10.28 1.77
CA ASP A 124 -10.96 -10.84 0.44
C ASP A 124 -10.77 -9.70 -0.58
N PHE A 125 -9.51 -9.36 -0.85
CA PHE A 125 -9.16 -8.25 -1.74
C PHE A 125 -9.48 -8.54 -3.21
N GLU A 126 -9.47 -9.81 -3.64
CA GLU A 126 -9.83 -10.18 -5.02
C GLU A 126 -11.35 -10.05 -5.22
N GLU A 127 -12.15 -10.41 -4.22
CA GLU A 127 -13.61 -10.20 -4.24
C GLU A 127 -13.98 -8.70 -4.17
N LEU A 128 -13.25 -7.92 -3.37
CA LEU A 128 -13.53 -6.49 -3.18
C LEU A 128 -13.01 -5.61 -4.32
N LYS A 129 -11.97 -6.04 -5.05
CA LYS A 129 -11.40 -5.34 -6.20
C LYS A 129 -12.45 -4.85 -7.22
N PRO A 130 -13.34 -5.70 -7.78
CA PRO A 130 -14.34 -5.25 -8.76
C PRO A 130 -15.31 -4.21 -8.18
N VAL A 131 -15.65 -4.30 -6.89
CA VAL A 131 -16.52 -3.31 -6.22
C VAL A 131 -15.80 -1.97 -6.10
N CYS A 132 -14.55 -1.97 -5.64
CA CYS A 132 -13.73 -0.78 -5.51
C CYS A 132 -13.55 -0.06 -6.86
N ILE A 133 -13.27 -0.80 -7.93
CA ILE A 133 -13.16 -0.27 -9.29
C ILE A 133 -14.49 0.34 -9.75
N ALA A 134 -15.62 -0.32 -9.48
CA ALA A 134 -16.94 0.19 -9.86
C ALA A 134 -17.26 1.52 -9.15
N VAL A 135 -16.93 1.64 -7.85
CA VAL A 135 -17.12 2.89 -7.11
C VAL A 135 -16.20 3.99 -7.64
N ALA A 136 -14.92 3.70 -7.90
CA ALA A 136 -13.98 4.68 -8.47
C ALA A 136 -14.46 5.19 -9.83
N LYS A 137 -15.00 4.29 -10.68
CA LYS A 137 -15.59 4.67 -11.96
C LYS A 137 -16.82 5.55 -11.80
N ALA A 138 -17.69 5.24 -10.84
CA ALA A 138 -18.85 6.09 -10.55
C ALA A 138 -18.43 7.49 -10.07
N LEU A 139 -17.35 7.60 -9.28
CA LEU A 139 -16.77 8.88 -8.87
C LEU A 139 -16.16 9.65 -10.04
N GLU A 140 -15.54 8.97 -11.01
CA GLU A 140 -14.96 9.58 -12.23
C GLU A 140 -16.03 10.13 -13.18
N GLU A 141 -17.14 9.41 -13.32
CA GLU A 141 -18.26 9.80 -14.18
C GLU A 141 -19.18 10.86 -13.54
N ALA A 142 -18.98 11.15 -12.24
CA ALA A 142 -19.78 12.13 -11.51
C ALA A 142 -19.34 13.57 -11.81
N ASN A 143 -20.32 14.43 -12.07
CA ASN A 143 -20.13 15.87 -12.22
C ASN A 143 -20.31 16.60 -10.88
N GLU A 144 -21.21 16.10 -10.03
CA GLU A 144 -21.53 16.66 -8.72
C GLU A 144 -21.66 15.52 -7.70
N ILE A 145 -21.07 15.70 -6.53
CA ILE A 145 -21.11 14.75 -5.42
C ILE A 145 -21.69 15.46 -4.21
N ARG A 146 -22.72 14.85 -3.62
CA ARG A 146 -23.35 15.32 -2.38
C ARG A 146 -23.13 14.31 -1.26
N VAL A 147 -22.52 14.77 -0.17
CA VAL A 147 -22.25 13.99 1.04
C VAL A 147 -23.19 14.46 2.15
N THR A 148 -24.08 13.57 2.60
CA THR A 148 -25.02 13.87 3.70
C THR A 148 -24.85 12.91 4.88
N SER A 149 -25.08 13.39 6.10
CA SER A 149 -25.15 12.53 7.29
C SER A 149 -26.30 12.94 8.22
N PRO A 150 -26.87 11.99 9.02
CA PRO A 150 -27.87 12.32 10.04
C PRO A 150 -27.36 13.28 11.13
N PHE A 151 -26.04 13.46 11.23
CA PHE A 151 -25.39 14.34 12.20
C PHE A 151 -25.13 15.76 11.66
N GLY A 152 -25.68 16.10 10.49
CA GLY A 152 -25.68 17.46 9.94
C GLY A 152 -24.62 17.72 8.87
N THR A 153 -23.91 16.71 8.38
CA THR A 153 -23.11 16.86 7.16
C THR A 153 -24.07 17.06 5.99
N ASP A 154 -23.91 18.14 5.23
CA ASP A 154 -24.54 18.35 3.93
C ASP A 154 -23.58 19.20 3.09
N LEU A 155 -22.77 18.52 2.30
CA LEU A 155 -21.68 19.10 1.50
C LEU A 155 -21.89 18.70 0.05
N THR A 156 -21.91 19.66 -0.87
CA THR A 156 -22.02 19.40 -2.32
C THR A 156 -20.83 20.03 -3.01
N PHE A 157 -20.14 19.28 -3.87
CA PHE A 157 -19.00 19.78 -4.64
C PHE A 157 -18.98 19.16 -6.02
N ARG A 158 -18.21 19.77 -6.93
CA ARG A 158 -18.04 19.30 -8.30
C ARG A 158 -16.80 18.43 -8.45
N SER A 159 -16.88 17.46 -9.36
CA SER A 159 -15.79 16.54 -9.70
C SER A 159 -15.64 16.32 -11.20
N ASP A 160 -16.27 17.15 -12.04
CA ASP A 160 -16.25 16.98 -13.49
C ASP A 160 -14.81 16.87 -14.03
N GLY A 161 -14.57 15.83 -14.85
CA GLY A 161 -13.28 15.61 -15.49
C GLY A 161 -12.14 15.18 -14.53
N ARG A 162 -12.45 14.87 -13.27
CA ARG A 162 -11.48 14.37 -12.29
C ARG A 162 -11.44 12.85 -12.33
N ARG A 163 -10.23 12.30 -12.33
CA ARG A 163 -9.99 10.86 -12.37
C ARG A 163 -10.50 10.18 -11.10
N GLY A 164 -11.15 9.03 -11.25
CA GLY A 164 -11.40 8.10 -10.16
C GLY A 164 -10.17 7.23 -9.89
N ASN A 165 -9.83 7.06 -8.61
CA ASN A 165 -8.72 6.22 -8.17
C ASN A 165 -9.25 5.07 -7.31
N ALA A 166 -8.76 3.86 -7.56
CA ALA A 166 -9.13 2.65 -6.84
C ALA A 166 -7.88 2.05 -6.19
N LEU A 167 -7.90 1.89 -4.87
CA LEU A 167 -6.85 1.25 -4.08
C LEU A 167 -7.47 0.06 -3.36
N TYR A 168 -7.13 -1.16 -3.78
CA TYR A 168 -7.75 -2.40 -3.27
C TYR A 168 -6.73 -3.40 -2.70
N CYS A 169 -5.58 -2.90 -2.21
CA CYS A 169 -4.54 -3.69 -1.53
C CYS A 169 -3.81 -4.73 -2.40
N ILE A 170 -4.10 -4.81 -3.71
CA ILE A 170 -3.40 -5.66 -4.67
C ILE A 170 -2.71 -4.76 -5.67
N VAL A 171 -1.47 -5.06 -6.02
CA VAL A 171 -0.66 -4.22 -6.90
C VAL A 171 -0.18 -4.99 -8.12
N GLU A 172 -0.23 -4.34 -9.27
CA GLU A 172 0.39 -4.83 -10.50
C GLU A 172 1.71 -4.07 -10.76
N LYS A 173 2.43 -4.44 -11.82
CA LYS A 173 3.73 -3.84 -12.17
C LYS A 173 3.62 -2.30 -12.31
N GLY A 174 4.50 -1.56 -11.62
CA GLY A 174 4.50 -0.10 -11.66
C GLY A 174 3.39 0.57 -10.85
N GLU A 175 2.63 -0.20 -10.04
CA GLU A 175 1.60 0.32 -9.16
C GLU A 175 2.01 0.22 -7.69
N PHE A 176 1.35 1.01 -6.84
CA PHE A 176 1.41 0.82 -5.40
C PHE A 176 0.01 0.82 -4.78
N SER A 177 -0.08 0.25 -3.58
CA SER A 177 -1.25 0.37 -2.72
C SER A 177 -0.80 0.46 -1.26
N THR A 178 -1.64 1.03 -0.42
CA THR A 178 -1.53 0.93 1.04
C THR A 178 -2.19 -0.37 1.54
N ALA A 179 -1.76 -0.84 2.71
CA ALA A 179 -2.30 -2.04 3.34
C ALA A 179 -2.65 -1.80 4.81
N PRO A 180 -3.84 -2.25 5.28
CA PRO A 180 -4.99 -2.73 4.50
C PRO A 180 -5.72 -1.55 3.84
N THR A 181 -6.16 -1.69 2.59
CA THR A 181 -6.94 -0.63 1.92
C THR A 181 -7.92 -1.19 0.89
N VAL A 182 -9.16 -0.73 0.98
CA VAL A 182 -10.18 -0.83 -0.08
C VAL A 182 -10.87 0.52 -0.15
N GLU A 183 -10.36 1.38 -1.01
CA GLU A 183 -10.72 2.79 -1.09
C GLU A 183 -10.90 3.20 -2.55
N ALA A 184 -11.99 3.92 -2.81
CA ALA A 184 -12.19 4.63 -4.06
C ALA A 184 -12.25 6.13 -3.75
N ASN A 185 -11.48 6.94 -4.47
CA ASN A 185 -11.42 8.39 -4.25
C ASN A 185 -11.39 9.16 -5.59
N THR A 186 -11.73 10.44 -5.51
CA THR A 186 -11.60 11.44 -6.59
C THR A 186 -11.25 12.78 -5.96
N THR A 187 -10.83 13.75 -6.77
CA THR A 187 -10.48 15.10 -6.31
C THR A 187 -11.64 16.05 -6.58
N ALA A 188 -12.02 16.88 -5.60
CA ALA A 188 -12.99 17.94 -5.83
C ALA A 188 -12.40 19.07 -6.68
N ILE A 189 -13.25 19.79 -7.41
CA ILE A 189 -12.86 21.06 -8.05
C ILE A 189 -12.73 22.13 -6.96
N GLU A 190 -11.60 22.81 -6.93
CA GLU A 190 -11.29 23.85 -5.96
C GLU A 190 -12.33 24.98 -6.03
N GLY A 191 -12.87 25.37 -4.87
CA GLY A 191 -13.87 26.43 -4.77
C GLY A 191 -15.29 26.07 -5.25
N SER A 192 -15.58 24.78 -5.48
CA SER A 192 -16.90 24.32 -5.91
C SER A 192 -17.84 23.86 -4.78
N ALA A 193 -17.36 23.89 -3.54
CA ALA A 193 -18.03 23.38 -2.34
C ALA A 193 -18.85 24.45 -1.60
#